data_AF-A0A660RER2-F1
#
_entry.id   AF-A0A660RER2-F1
#
_cell.length_a   1.000
_cell.length_b   1.000
_cell.length_c   1.000
_cell.angle_alpha   90.00
_cell.angle_beta   90.00
_cell.angle_gamma   90.00
#
_symmetry.space_group_name_H-M   'P 1'
#
loop_
_entity.id
_entity.type
_entity.pdbx_description
1 polymer ?
#
loop_
_entity_poly.entity_id
_entity_poly.type
_entity_poly.pdbx_seq_one_letter_code
_entity_poly.pdbx_strand_id
1 'polypeptide(L)'
;MEERYDILVEELKEDGIDLDLVFEEMKKLRFELPSWGFSDAGTRFAVFHEEGSAQNVFQRVEDAGYVNKVTGLCPTVALHIPWDKVDDWKELVEFAEEKGVKIGAINPNLFQDPDYKYGSLAHPNPSVRRKAISHVLECVDIAKEVGSDAISLWLADGTDYPGQDDL
;
A
#
# COMPACT_ATOMS: atom_id res chain seq x y z
N MET A 1 -33.55 4.88 4.25
CA MET A 1 -32.22 5.50 4.01
C MET A 1 -32.42 6.96 3.65
N GLU A 2 -33.32 7.25 2.70
CA GLU A 2 -33.74 8.62 2.33
C GLU A 2 -34.18 9.46 3.54
N GLU A 3 -35.11 8.97 4.35
CA GLU A 3 -35.61 9.73 5.52
C GLU A 3 -34.50 10.12 6.54
N ARG A 4 -33.48 9.27 6.74
CA ARG A 4 -32.34 9.60 7.62
C ARG A 4 -31.37 10.59 6.98
N TYR A 5 -31.24 10.53 5.66
CA TYR A 5 -30.40 11.46 4.91
C TYR A 5 -31.01 12.86 4.91
N ASP A 6 -32.32 12.95 4.72
CA ASP A 6 -33.04 14.22 4.72
C ASP A 6 -32.95 14.92 6.09
N ILE A 7 -33.11 14.17 7.19
CA ILE A 7 -32.92 14.70 8.56
C ILE A 7 -31.50 15.25 8.73
N LEU A 8 -30.48 14.51 8.31
CA LEU A 8 -29.09 14.97 8.40
C LEU A 8 -28.85 16.24 7.56
N VAL A 9 -29.41 16.30 6.37
CA VAL A 9 -29.31 17.48 5.48
C VAL A 9 -29.92 18.71 6.14
N GLU A 10 -31.06 18.56 6.83
CA GLU A 10 -31.68 19.65 7.59
C GLU A 10 -30.80 20.08 8.76
N GLU A 11 -30.34 19.15 9.61
CA GLU A 11 -29.46 19.43 10.76
C GLU A 11 -28.18 20.17 10.34
N LEU A 12 -27.50 19.69 9.29
CA LEU A 12 -26.27 20.31 8.80
C LEU A 12 -26.51 21.71 8.24
N LYS A 13 -27.65 21.95 7.58
CA LYS A 13 -28.02 23.30 7.11
C LYS A 13 -28.34 24.24 8.27
N GLU A 14 -29.00 23.76 9.32
CA GLU A 14 -29.26 24.54 10.54
C GLU A 14 -27.95 24.94 11.24
N ASP A 15 -26.94 24.05 11.23
CA ASP A 15 -25.59 24.31 11.71
C ASP A 15 -24.77 25.24 10.79
N GLY A 16 -25.33 25.67 9.66
CA GLY A 16 -24.68 26.58 8.71
C GLY A 16 -23.62 25.92 7.82
N ILE A 17 -23.68 24.60 7.64
CA ILE A 17 -22.74 23.85 6.79
C ILE A 17 -23.19 23.92 5.33
N ASP A 18 -22.26 24.30 4.46
CA ASP A 18 -22.45 24.29 3.01
C ASP A 18 -22.30 22.86 2.46
N LEU A 19 -23.43 22.21 2.19
CA LEU A 19 -23.46 20.83 1.68
C LEU A 19 -22.90 20.72 0.26
N ASP A 20 -23.06 21.74 -0.57
CA ASP A 20 -22.53 21.69 -1.94
C ASP A 20 -21.00 21.65 -1.88
N LEU A 21 -20.40 22.49 -1.02
CA LEU A 21 -18.96 22.45 -0.73
C LEU A 21 -18.52 21.10 -0.15
N VAL A 22 -19.27 20.53 0.82
CA VAL A 22 -18.95 19.21 1.37
C VAL A 22 -18.93 18.14 0.28
N PHE A 23 -19.93 18.09 -0.59
CA PHE A 23 -19.97 17.12 -1.69
C PHE A 23 -18.86 17.35 -2.71
N GLU A 24 -18.51 18.60 -3.01
CA GLU A 24 -17.38 18.93 -3.86
C GLU A 24 -16.05 18.42 -3.28
N GLU A 25 -15.81 18.62 -1.97
CA GLU A 25 -14.60 18.14 -1.30
C GLU A 25 -14.58 16.61 -1.20
N MET A 26 -15.70 15.97 -0.87
CA MET A 26 -15.80 14.51 -0.82
C MET A 26 -15.49 13.87 -2.17
N LYS A 27 -15.94 14.47 -3.29
CA LYS A 27 -15.63 14.01 -4.65
C LYS A 27 -14.14 14.09 -5.01
N LYS A 28 -13.34 14.86 -4.26
CA LYS A 28 -11.88 14.98 -4.46
C LYS A 28 -11.08 13.97 -3.64
N LEU A 29 -11.66 13.36 -2.61
CA LEU A 29 -10.97 12.39 -1.76
C LEU A 29 -10.50 11.19 -2.58
N ARG A 30 -9.22 10.84 -2.44
CA ARG A 30 -8.62 9.63 -3.02
C ARG A 30 -7.86 8.89 -1.94
N PHE A 31 -8.03 7.58 -1.90
CA PHE A 31 -7.35 6.69 -0.98
C PHE A 31 -6.56 5.66 -1.77
N GLU A 32 -5.33 5.42 -1.37
CA GLU A 32 -4.51 4.37 -1.96
C GLU A 32 -4.72 3.06 -1.21
N LEU A 33 -4.90 1.97 -1.96
CA LEU A 33 -5.10 0.64 -1.39
C LEU A 33 -3.77 -0.12 -1.28
N PRO A 34 -3.49 -0.81 -0.17
CA PRO A 34 -2.33 -1.68 -0.08
C PRO A 34 -2.60 -3.03 -0.76
N SER A 35 -1.77 -3.46 -1.72
CA SER A 35 -1.88 -4.78 -2.36
C SER A 35 -1.92 -5.92 -1.33
N TRP A 36 -1.09 -5.83 -0.28
CA TRP A 36 -0.97 -6.82 0.79
C TRP A 36 -2.21 -6.90 1.69
N GLY A 37 -3.17 -5.98 1.55
CA GLY A 37 -4.45 -6.05 2.26
C GLY A 37 -5.44 -7.07 1.68
N PHE A 38 -5.18 -7.60 0.48
CA PHE A 38 -6.07 -8.55 -0.22
C PHE A 38 -5.64 -10.02 -0.09
N SER A 39 -4.45 -10.28 0.46
CA SER A 39 -4.01 -11.64 0.80
C SER A 39 -4.46 -12.05 2.21
N ASP A 40 -4.25 -13.32 2.56
CA ASP A 40 -4.54 -13.81 3.91
C ASP A 40 -3.86 -12.95 4.97
N ALA A 41 -4.67 -12.40 5.88
CA ALA A 41 -4.17 -11.67 7.02
C ALA A 41 -3.73 -12.63 8.13
N GLY A 42 -2.71 -12.21 8.89
CA GLY A 42 -2.14 -13.00 9.96
C GLY A 42 -1.78 -12.18 11.18
N THR A 43 -1.59 -12.89 12.27
CA THR A 43 -0.88 -12.36 13.44
C THR A 43 0.39 -13.18 13.65
N ARG A 44 1.20 -12.82 14.64
CA ARG A 44 2.33 -13.65 15.09
C ARG A 44 1.93 -15.06 15.59
N PHE A 45 0.63 -15.34 15.78
CA PHE A 45 0.14 -16.61 16.29
C PHE A 45 -0.33 -17.57 15.19
N ALA A 46 -1.04 -17.06 14.18
CA ALA A 46 -1.58 -17.88 13.10
C ALA A 46 -1.94 -17.04 11.87
N VAL A 47 -1.98 -17.71 10.73
CA VAL A 47 -2.60 -17.28 9.46
C VAL A 47 -3.67 -18.32 9.15
N PHE A 48 -4.88 -17.87 8.83
CA PHE A 48 -5.99 -18.75 8.42
C PHE A 48 -6.28 -18.49 6.95
N HIS A 49 -6.17 -19.53 6.13
CA HIS A 49 -6.33 -19.43 4.68
C HIS A 49 -7.81 -19.46 4.30
N GLU A 50 -8.21 -18.50 3.47
CA GLU A 50 -9.56 -18.41 2.89
C GLU A 50 -9.51 -18.65 1.38
N GLU A 51 -10.53 -19.33 0.84
CA GLU A 51 -10.58 -19.69 -0.60
C GLU A 51 -10.57 -18.46 -1.52
N GLY A 52 -11.08 -17.32 -1.05
CA GLY A 52 -11.16 -16.08 -1.82
C GLY A 52 -9.96 -15.14 -1.68
N SER A 53 -8.95 -15.47 -0.87
CA SER A 53 -7.80 -14.58 -0.66
C SER A 53 -6.90 -14.53 -1.88
N ALA A 54 -6.49 -13.31 -2.29
CA ALA A 54 -5.60 -13.12 -3.41
C ALA A 54 -4.23 -13.76 -3.14
N GLN A 55 -3.79 -14.63 -4.07
CA GLN A 55 -2.56 -15.41 -3.98
C GLN A 55 -1.41 -14.82 -4.81
N ASN A 56 -1.70 -13.85 -5.69
CA ASN A 56 -0.70 -13.17 -6.51
C ASN A 56 -1.08 -11.69 -6.73
N VAL A 57 -0.13 -10.91 -7.25
CA VAL A 57 -0.32 -9.46 -7.44
C VAL A 57 -1.45 -9.12 -8.42
N PHE A 58 -1.68 -9.91 -9.47
CA PHE A 58 -2.77 -9.67 -10.41
C PHE A 58 -4.13 -9.82 -9.71
N GLN A 59 -4.30 -10.83 -8.86
CA GLN A 59 -5.51 -10.98 -8.05
C GLN A 59 -5.67 -9.81 -7.06
N ARG A 60 -4.59 -9.38 -6.40
CA ARG A 60 -4.62 -8.21 -5.49
C ARG A 60 -5.04 -6.93 -6.23
N VAL A 61 -4.56 -6.73 -7.45
CA VAL A 61 -4.92 -5.59 -8.31
C VAL A 61 -6.37 -5.70 -8.80
N GLU A 62 -6.84 -6.89 -9.13
CA GLU A 62 -8.25 -7.12 -9.48
C GLU A 62 -9.19 -6.79 -8.31
N ASP A 63 -8.85 -7.24 -7.10
CA ASP A 63 -9.62 -6.94 -5.90
C ASP A 63 -9.60 -5.43 -5.58
N ALA A 64 -8.44 -4.78 -5.69
CA ALA A 64 -8.33 -3.33 -5.56
C ALA A 64 -9.19 -2.59 -6.60
N GLY A 65 -9.19 -3.07 -7.84
CA GLY A 65 -10.06 -2.58 -8.92
C GLY A 65 -11.54 -2.71 -8.59
N TYR A 66 -11.94 -3.83 -7.99
CA TYR A 66 -13.32 -4.02 -7.53
C TYR A 66 -13.69 -3.03 -6.42
N VAL A 67 -12.81 -2.81 -5.44
CA VAL A 67 -13.01 -1.79 -4.39
C VAL A 67 -13.16 -0.40 -5.01
N ASN A 68 -12.32 -0.04 -5.99
CA ASN A 68 -12.45 1.23 -6.68
C ASN A 68 -13.77 1.34 -7.46
N LYS A 69 -14.19 0.27 -8.15
CA LYS A 69 -15.45 0.22 -8.90
C LYS A 69 -16.67 0.51 -8.02
N VAL A 70 -16.69 0.00 -6.79
CA VAL A 70 -17.85 0.18 -5.88
C VAL A 70 -17.77 1.46 -5.04
N THR A 71 -16.58 1.98 -4.78
CA THR A 71 -16.39 3.19 -3.95
C THR A 71 -16.21 4.47 -4.77
N GLY A 72 -15.55 4.40 -5.93
CA GLY A 72 -15.11 5.54 -6.72
C GLY A 72 -13.98 6.38 -6.09
N LEU A 73 -13.41 5.92 -4.97
CA LEU A 73 -12.47 6.69 -4.15
C LEU A 73 -11.05 6.12 -4.13
N CYS A 74 -10.83 4.93 -4.73
CA CYS A 74 -9.59 4.17 -4.55
C CYS A 74 -8.84 3.95 -5.87
N PRO A 75 -8.41 4.99 -6.59
CA PRO A 75 -7.90 4.85 -7.96
C PRO A 75 -6.49 4.25 -8.04
N THR A 76 -5.80 4.03 -6.92
CA THR A 76 -4.41 3.54 -6.90
C THR A 76 -4.21 2.39 -5.94
N VAL A 77 -3.26 1.52 -6.27
CA VAL A 77 -2.82 0.39 -5.43
C VAL A 77 -1.32 0.44 -5.20
N ALA A 78 -0.90 0.48 -3.94
CA ALA A 78 0.49 0.44 -3.51
C ALA A 78 1.02 -1.00 -3.63
N LEU A 79 2.26 -1.15 -4.10
CA LEU A 79 2.94 -2.44 -4.18
C LEU A 79 4.04 -2.56 -3.13
N HIS A 80 4.32 -3.80 -2.74
CA HIS A 80 5.35 -4.14 -1.76
C HIS A 80 6.35 -5.12 -2.38
N ILE A 81 7.62 -4.73 -2.48
CA ILE A 81 8.65 -5.52 -3.16
C ILE A 81 9.51 -6.24 -2.12
N PRO A 82 9.67 -7.57 -2.19
CA PRO A 82 9.43 -8.42 -3.37
C PRO A 82 8.08 -9.18 -3.41
N TRP A 83 7.13 -8.94 -2.51
CA TRP A 83 5.85 -9.69 -2.47
C TRP A 83 5.02 -9.56 -3.74
N ASP A 84 5.12 -8.42 -4.41
CA ASP A 84 4.41 -8.08 -5.65
C ASP A 84 5.34 -8.04 -6.86
N LYS A 85 6.54 -8.61 -6.75
CA LYS A 85 7.49 -8.60 -7.87
C LYS A 85 6.97 -9.48 -9.01
N VAL A 86 7.05 -8.97 -10.23
CA VAL A 86 6.69 -9.66 -11.47
C VAL A 86 7.86 -9.62 -12.45
N ASP A 87 7.78 -10.47 -13.47
CA ASP A 87 8.76 -10.50 -14.56
C ASP A 87 8.48 -9.41 -15.61
N ASP A 88 7.22 -8.99 -15.78
CA ASP A 88 6.79 -7.95 -16.73
C ASP A 88 5.96 -6.88 -16.02
N TRP A 89 6.58 -5.74 -15.73
CA TRP A 89 5.90 -4.60 -15.10
C TRP A 89 4.90 -3.92 -16.02
N LYS A 90 5.14 -3.96 -17.33
CA LYS A 90 4.23 -3.36 -18.31
C LYS A 90 2.92 -4.13 -18.36
N GLU A 91 2.98 -5.46 -18.34
CA GLU A 91 1.78 -6.31 -18.23
C GLU A 91 0.96 -5.96 -16.97
N LEU A 92 1.63 -5.80 -15.83
CA LEU A 92 0.96 -5.45 -14.58
C LEU A 92 0.28 -4.06 -14.64
N VAL A 93 0.94 -3.07 -15.25
CA VAL A 93 0.38 -1.72 -15.44
C VAL A 93 -0.83 -1.76 -16.35
N GLU A 94 -0.74 -2.41 -17.51
CA GLU A 94 -1.85 -2.54 -18.46
C GLU A 94 -3.05 -3.24 -17.81
N PHE A 95 -2.79 -4.29 -17.03
CA PHE A 95 -3.83 -4.99 -16.27
C PHE A 95 -4.46 -4.10 -15.19
N ALA A 96 -3.66 -3.33 -14.44
CA ALA A 96 -4.19 -2.40 -13.43
C ALA A 96 -5.13 -1.37 -14.07
N GLU A 97 -4.72 -0.80 -15.21
CA GLU A 97 -5.54 0.16 -15.96
C GLU A 97 -6.86 -0.47 -16.44
N GLU A 98 -6.84 -1.71 -16.92
CA GLU A 98 -8.05 -2.47 -17.29
C GLU A 98 -9.02 -2.62 -16.10
N LYS A 99 -8.48 -2.86 -14.90
CA LYS A 99 -9.26 -2.97 -13.65
C LYS A 99 -9.68 -1.62 -13.07
N GLY A 100 -9.31 -0.51 -13.71
CA GLY A 100 -9.70 0.85 -13.33
C GLY A 100 -8.88 1.41 -12.17
N VAL A 101 -7.67 0.90 -11.94
CA VAL A 101 -6.72 1.42 -10.94
C VAL A 101 -5.36 1.67 -11.58
N LYS A 102 -4.49 2.40 -10.88
CA LYS A 102 -3.09 2.60 -11.27
C LYS A 102 -2.17 2.06 -10.19
N ILE A 103 -0.95 1.71 -10.58
CA ILE A 103 0.08 1.43 -9.59
C ILE A 103 0.46 2.73 -8.87
N GLY A 104 0.45 2.70 -7.55
CA GLY A 104 0.82 3.81 -6.70
C GLY A 104 2.20 3.64 -6.09
N ALA A 105 2.37 3.95 -4.81
CA ALA A 105 3.66 3.93 -4.12
C ALA A 105 4.29 2.53 -4.12
N ILE A 106 5.62 2.50 -4.31
CA ILE A 106 6.41 1.27 -4.18
C ILE A 106 7.03 1.22 -2.78
N ASN A 107 6.85 0.09 -2.10
CA ASN A 107 7.26 -0.14 -0.72
C ASN A 107 8.38 -1.19 -0.68
N PRO A 108 9.65 -0.81 -0.43
CA PRO A 108 10.74 -1.76 -0.28
C PRO A 108 10.60 -2.56 1.03
N ASN A 109 10.64 -3.88 0.96
CA ASN A 109 10.76 -4.74 2.14
C ASN A 109 12.18 -4.73 2.70
N LEU A 110 12.32 -4.16 3.89
CA LEU A 110 13.58 -4.03 4.60
C LEU A 110 13.55 -4.74 5.96
N PHE A 111 12.66 -5.73 6.15
CA PHE A 111 12.36 -6.28 7.47
C PHE A 111 12.14 -7.79 7.53
N GLN A 112 12.00 -8.50 6.40
CA GLN A 112 11.78 -9.96 6.41
C GLN A 112 13.00 -10.80 6.01
N ASP A 113 13.96 -10.23 5.29
CA ASP A 113 15.16 -10.97 4.90
C ASP A 113 15.95 -11.37 6.16
N PRO A 114 16.42 -12.63 6.29
CA PRO A 114 17.20 -13.07 7.45
C PRO A 114 18.46 -12.22 7.71
N ASP A 115 19.05 -11.64 6.67
CA ASP A 115 20.20 -10.72 6.83
C ASP A 115 19.81 -9.42 7.56
N TYR A 116 18.52 -9.06 7.57
CA TYR A 116 17.99 -7.87 8.24
C TYR A 116 17.62 -8.11 9.72
N LYS A 117 17.98 -9.26 10.29
CA LYS A 117 17.69 -9.59 11.69
C LYS A 117 18.14 -8.51 12.68
N TYR A 118 19.22 -7.78 12.40
CA TYR A 118 19.75 -6.70 13.23
C TYR A 118 19.66 -5.33 12.54
N GLY A 119 18.63 -5.13 11.70
CA GLY A 119 18.41 -3.91 10.92
C GLY A 119 18.76 -4.05 9.44
N SER A 120 18.49 -3.00 8.66
CA SER A 120 18.66 -2.96 7.21
C SER A 120 19.59 -1.82 6.79
N LEU A 121 19.06 -0.61 6.62
CA LEU A 121 19.80 0.59 6.23
C LEU A 121 20.73 1.08 7.35
N ALA A 122 20.40 0.83 8.62
CA ALA A 122 21.21 1.13 9.78
C ALA A 122 21.98 -0.09 10.32
N HIS A 123 21.96 -1.23 9.63
CA HIS A 123 22.63 -2.45 10.08
C HIS A 123 24.14 -2.23 10.34
N PRO A 124 24.75 -2.76 11.42
CA PRO A 124 26.17 -2.52 11.74
C PRO A 124 27.13 -3.06 10.68
N ASN A 125 26.80 -4.21 10.07
CA ASN A 125 27.56 -4.76 8.94
C ASN A 125 27.35 -3.93 7.64
N PRO A 126 28.42 -3.32 7.06
CA PRO A 126 28.33 -2.52 5.84
C PRO A 126 27.84 -3.29 4.61
N SER A 127 28.03 -4.61 4.55
CA SER A 127 27.56 -5.42 3.42
C SER A 127 26.03 -5.53 3.40
N VAL A 128 25.39 -5.66 4.56
CA VAL A 128 23.92 -5.68 4.70
C VAL A 128 23.34 -4.31 4.33
N ARG A 129 23.96 -3.21 4.77
CA ARG A 129 23.54 -1.86 4.34
C ARG A 129 23.59 -1.68 2.83
N ARG A 130 24.66 -2.16 2.18
CA ARG A 130 24.77 -2.12 0.71
C ARG A 130 23.69 -2.96 0.02
N LYS A 131 23.34 -4.13 0.58
CA LYS A 131 22.22 -4.97 0.10
C LYS A 131 20.89 -4.21 0.20
N ALA A 132 20.59 -3.60 1.35
CA ALA A 132 19.39 -2.80 1.57
C ALA A 132 19.31 -1.59 0.63
N ILE A 133 20.41 -0.84 0.46
CA ILE A 133 20.47 0.28 -0.49
C ILE A 133 20.23 -0.19 -1.93
N SER A 134 20.83 -1.31 -2.33
CA SER A 134 20.63 -1.87 -3.67
C SER A 134 19.18 -2.24 -3.91
N HIS A 135 18.50 -2.82 -2.91
CA HIS A 135 17.08 -3.15 -2.97
C HIS A 135 16.19 -1.90 -3.08
N VAL A 136 16.51 -0.84 -2.34
CA VAL A 136 15.79 0.45 -2.46
C VAL A 136 15.98 1.05 -3.86
N LEU A 137 17.18 1.00 -4.43
CA LEU A 137 17.44 1.47 -5.78
C LEU A 137 16.71 0.64 -6.84
N GLU A 138 16.64 -0.67 -6.67
CA GLU A 138 15.79 -1.54 -7.50
C GLU A 138 14.32 -1.10 -7.44
N CYS A 139 13.79 -0.83 -6.24
CA CYS A 139 12.43 -0.33 -6.08
C CYS A 139 12.21 1.04 -6.73
N VAL A 140 13.22 1.91 -6.72
CA VAL A 140 13.21 3.20 -7.46
C VAL A 140 13.13 2.97 -8.96
N ASP A 141 13.86 1.99 -9.49
CA ASP A 141 13.80 1.66 -10.91
C ASP A 141 12.44 1.04 -11.29
N ILE A 142 11.90 0.16 -10.45
CA ILE A 142 10.54 -0.37 -10.59
C ILE A 142 9.52 0.78 -10.58
N ALA A 143 9.62 1.73 -9.64
CA ALA A 143 8.71 2.86 -9.57
C ALA A 143 8.68 3.67 -10.87
N LYS A 144 9.85 3.92 -11.48
CA LYS A 144 9.92 4.57 -12.80
C LYS A 144 9.23 3.74 -13.89
N GLU A 145 9.43 2.43 -13.88
CA GLU A 145 8.87 1.52 -14.89
C GLU A 145 7.34 1.45 -14.81
N VAL A 146 6.77 1.45 -13.61
CA VAL A 146 5.32 1.45 -13.40
C VAL A 146 4.67 2.84 -13.40
N GLY A 147 5.46 3.90 -13.59
CA GLY A 147 4.98 5.28 -13.60
C GLY A 147 4.62 5.85 -12.21
N SER A 148 5.14 5.25 -11.14
CA SER A 148 5.01 5.73 -9.77
C SER A 148 6.04 6.82 -9.46
N ASP A 149 5.63 7.84 -8.71
CA ASP A 149 6.49 8.94 -8.24
C ASP A 149 6.81 8.84 -6.74
N ALA A 150 6.37 7.77 -6.06
CA ALA A 150 6.48 7.61 -4.63
C ALA A 150 7.19 6.32 -4.23
N ILE A 151 8.20 6.47 -3.37
CA ILE A 151 8.77 5.38 -2.58
C ILE A 151 8.37 5.57 -1.13
N SER A 152 7.72 4.56 -0.56
CA SER A 152 7.32 4.56 0.85
C SER A 152 8.28 3.66 1.63
N LEU A 153 9.10 4.28 2.49
CA LEU A 153 10.07 3.58 3.33
C LEU A 153 9.51 3.42 4.74
N TRP A 154 9.32 2.17 5.14
CA TRP A 154 9.13 1.79 6.53
C TRP A 154 10.34 0.95 6.98
N LEU A 155 10.90 1.27 8.14
CA LEU A 155 12.11 0.65 8.66
C LEU A 155 11.81 -0.03 9.99
N ALA A 156 12.25 -1.28 10.11
CA ALA A 156 12.22 -2.04 11.37
C ALA A 156 13.51 -1.87 12.19
N ASP A 157 14.48 -1.12 11.66
CA ASP A 157 15.77 -0.86 12.29
C ASP A 157 15.61 -0.30 13.71
N GLY A 158 16.21 -0.98 14.68
CA GLY A 158 16.12 -0.65 16.08
C GLY A 158 16.79 -1.69 16.97
N THR A 159 16.67 -1.51 18.27
CA THR A 159 17.27 -2.38 19.29
C THR A 159 16.21 -2.84 20.28
N ASP A 160 16.29 -4.10 20.71
CA ASP A 160 15.41 -4.65 21.74
C ASP A 160 15.99 -4.51 23.15
N TYR A 161 17.31 -4.31 23.27
CA TYR A 161 18.01 -4.24 24.57
C TYR A 161 18.98 -3.05 24.67
N PRO A 162 19.13 -2.45 25.87
CA PRO A 162 20.18 -1.45 26.11
C PRO A 162 21.57 -2.01 25.83
N GLY A 163 22.39 -1.25 25.09
CA GLY A 163 23.75 -1.63 24.72
C GLY A 163 23.87 -2.63 23.57
N GLN A 164 22.76 -2.96 22.89
CA GLN A 164 22.75 -3.85 21.72
C GLN A 164 23.44 -3.24 20.49
N ASP A 165 23.39 -1.92 20.34
CA ASP A 165 24.01 -1.18 19.24
C ASP A 165 24.66 0.11 19.78
N ASP A 166 25.48 0.74 18.94
CA ASP A 166 26.11 2.04 19.19
C ASP A 166 25.30 3.14 18.48
N LEU A 167 24.58 3.97 19.26
CA LEU A 167 23.69 5.03 18.78
C LEU A 167 24.39 6.39 18.70
#